data_AF-A0A519ZHY7-F1
#
_entry.id   AF-A0A519ZHY7-F1
#
_cell.length_a   1.000
_cell.length_b   1.000
_cell.length_c   1.000
_cell.angle_alpha   90.00
_cell.angle_beta   90.00
_cell.angle_gamma   90.00
#
_symmetry.space_group_name_H-M   'P 1'
#
loop_
_entity.id
_entity.type
_entity.pdbx_description
1 polymer ?
#
loop_
_entity_poly.entity_id
_entity_poly.type
_entity_poly.pdbx_seq_one_letter_code
_entity_poly.pdbx_strand_id
1 'polypeptide(L)'
;MSQSAPSGEKKNSPATVLFASLVGTTVEFFDFYIYATAAVLVFPRAFFPSSDPTTATLQSLITFALAFFARPVGSAVFGHFGDRIGRKATLVG
;
A
#
# COMPACT_ATOMS: atom_id res chain seq x y z
N MET A 1 -37.65 -24.55 -25.16
CA MET A 1 -36.45 -23.70 -25.07
C MET A 1 -36.57 -22.84 -23.83
N SER A 2 -35.91 -23.21 -22.74
CA SER A 2 -35.95 -22.44 -21.48
C SER A 2 -34.82 -21.42 -21.54
N GLN A 3 -35.15 -20.12 -21.66
CA GLN A 3 -34.16 -19.04 -21.58
C GLN A 3 -33.74 -18.85 -20.12
N SER A 4 -32.46 -19.07 -19.84
CA SER A 4 -31.81 -18.71 -18.58
C SER A 4 -31.66 -17.19 -18.51
N ALA A 5 -32.24 -16.56 -17.50
CA ALA A 5 -32.16 -15.12 -17.27
C ALA A 5 -30.71 -14.67 -16.96
N PRO A 6 -30.29 -13.46 -17.38
CA PRO A 6 -28.98 -12.93 -17.04
C PRO A 6 -28.92 -12.64 -15.53
N SER A 7 -27.97 -13.26 -14.83
CA SER A 7 -27.67 -12.97 -13.43
C SER A 7 -27.08 -11.57 -13.33
N GLY A 8 -27.89 -10.59 -12.91
CA GLY A 8 -27.42 -9.23 -12.67
C GLY A 8 -26.35 -9.20 -11.58
N GLU A 9 -25.13 -8.76 -11.92
CA GLU A 9 -24.08 -8.50 -10.94
C GLU A 9 -24.57 -7.51 -9.89
N LYS A 10 -24.61 -7.93 -8.61
CA LYS A 10 -24.84 -7.01 -7.49
C LYS A 10 -23.64 -6.06 -7.37
N LYS A 11 -23.80 -4.84 -7.85
CA LYS A 11 -22.81 -3.76 -7.65
C LYS A 11 -22.75 -3.39 -6.16
N ASN A 12 -21.55 -3.25 -5.62
CA ASN A 12 -21.35 -2.81 -4.24
C ASN A 12 -21.99 -1.43 -4.02
N SER A 13 -22.61 -1.23 -2.86
CA SER A 13 -23.19 0.07 -2.53
C SER A 13 -22.10 1.15 -2.41
N PRO A 14 -22.36 2.41 -2.80
CA PRO A 14 -21.39 3.49 -2.65
C PRO A 14 -20.87 3.67 -1.23
N ALA A 15 -21.73 3.45 -0.23
CA ALA A 15 -21.35 3.51 1.18
C ALA A 15 -20.33 2.42 1.57
N THR A 16 -20.52 1.20 1.05
CA THR A 16 -19.57 0.09 1.25
C THR A 16 -18.22 0.40 0.62
N VAL A 17 -18.21 0.97 -0.59
CA VAL A 17 -16.97 1.37 -1.28
C VAL A 17 -16.24 2.46 -0.50
N LEU A 18 -16.95 3.51 -0.07
CA LEU A 18 -16.38 4.59 0.71
C LEU A 18 -15.76 4.09 2.02
N PHE A 19 -16.50 3.27 2.78
CA PHE A 19 -16.01 2.72 4.04
C PHE A 19 -14.77 1.84 3.84
N ALA A 20 -14.77 0.97 2.82
CA ALA A 20 -13.61 0.15 2.48
C ALA A 20 -12.39 1.02 2.11
N SER A 21 -12.60 2.09 1.34
CA SER A 21 -11.53 3.06 1.01
C SER A 21 -11.00 3.76 2.25
N LEU A 22 -11.86 4.21 3.17
CA LEU A 22 -11.44 4.87 4.40
C LEU A 22 -10.60 3.94 5.28
N VAL A 23 -11.06 2.70 5.51
CA VAL A 23 -10.32 1.71 6.29
C VAL A 23 -8.96 1.42 5.65
N GLY A 24 -8.92 1.23 4.32
CA GLY A 24 -7.67 1.05 3.59
C GLY A 24 -6.70 2.20 3.79
N THR A 25 -7.17 3.44 3.62
CA THR A 25 -6.38 4.65 3.85
C THR A 25 -5.88 4.73 5.29
N THR A 26 -6.71 4.42 6.29
CA THR A 26 -6.29 4.43 7.70
C THR A 26 -5.18 3.43 7.98
N VAL A 27 -5.29 2.20 7.48
CA VAL A 27 -4.24 1.17 7.65
C VAL A 27 -2.94 1.61 6.97
N GLU A 28 -3.04 2.19 5.78
CA GLU A 28 -1.90 2.73 5.03
C GLU A 28 -1.16 3.83 5.80
N PHE A 29 -1.88 4.73 6.48
CA PHE A 29 -1.29 5.75 7.35
C PHE A 29 -0.72 5.17 8.65
N PHE A 30 -1.38 4.17 9.22
CA PHE A 30 -0.94 3.52 10.46
C PHE A 30 0.42 2.84 10.27
N ASP A 31 0.56 2.02 9.23
CA ASP A 31 1.82 1.35 8.90
C ASP A 31 2.96 2.37 8.67
N PHE A 32 2.68 3.43 7.91
CA PHE A 32 3.63 4.51 7.69
C PHE A 32 4.09 5.21 8.96
N TYR A 33 3.19 5.45 9.89
CA TYR A 33 3.55 6.10 11.15
C TYR A 33 4.49 5.22 11.99
N ILE A 34 4.19 3.92 12.07
CA ILE A 34 5.07 2.94 12.75
C ILE A 34 6.43 2.88 12.05
N TYR A 35 6.45 2.78 10.72
CA TYR A 35 7.69 2.71 9.95
C TYR A 35 8.54 3.99 10.11
N ALA A 36 7.93 5.17 10.09
CA ALA A 36 8.61 6.44 10.33
C ALA A 36 9.23 6.49 11.74
N THR A 37 8.47 6.05 12.74
CA THR A 37 8.93 5.98 14.13
C THR A 37 10.10 5.02 14.28
N ALA A 38 10.03 3.85 13.63
CA ALA A 38 11.12 2.87 13.60
C ALA A 38 12.36 3.41 12.86
N ALA A 39 12.17 4.17 11.77
CA ALA A 39 13.24 4.80 11.02
C ALA A 39 14.03 5.82 11.84
N VAL A 40 13.41 6.48 12.82
CA VAL A 40 14.10 7.42 13.71
C VAL A 40 14.72 6.69 14.90
N LEU A 41 14.00 5.76 15.52
CA LEU A 41 14.37 5.22 16.84
C LEU A 41 15.18 3.91 16.79
N VAL A 42 14.95 3.09 15.77
CA VAL A 42 15.42 1.70 15.73
C VAL A 42 16.41 1.48 14.59
N PHE A 43 16.03 1.83 13.37
CA PHE A 43 16.78 1.50 12.15
C PHE A 43 18.21 2.04 12.09
N PRO A 44 18.54 3.26 12.59
CA PRO A 44 19.92 3.75 12.56
C PRO A 44 20.88 2.78 13.27
N ARG A 45 20.45 2.20 14.40
CA ARG A 45 21.27 1.22 15.15
C ARG A 45 21.11 -0.20 14.64
N ALA A 46 19.94 -0.56 14.13
CA ALA A 46 19.66 -1.92 13.68
C ALA A 46 20.29 -2.26 12.32
N PHE A 47 20.29 -1.31 11.38
CA PHE A 47 20.74 -1.53 10.00
C PHE A 47 22.02 -0.79 9.62
N PHE A 48 22.38 0.29 10.34
CA PHE A 48 23.57 1.10 10.05
C PHE A 48 24.53 1.21 11.26
N PRO A 49 24.85 0.12 11.98
CA PRO A 49 25.62 0.18 13.23
C PRO A 49 27.08 0.62 13.06
N SER A 50 27.64 0.51 11.85
CA SER A 50 29.02 0.89 11.53
C SER A 50 29.18 2.34 11.08
N SER A 51 28.07 3.06 10.86
CA SER A 51 28.08 4.48 10.47
C SER A 51 28.16 5.37 11.71
N ASP A 52 28.67 6.60 11.57
CA ASP A 52 28.53 7.59 12.64
C ASP A 52 27.04 7.90 12.89
N PRO A 53 26.65 8.37 14.10
CA PRO A 53 25.25 8.53 14.48
C PRO A 53 24.42 9.41 13.54
N THR A 54 25.03 10.46 12.97
CA THR A 54 24.33 11.39 12.07
C THR A 54 24.10 10.72 10.72
N THR A 55 25.14 10.11 10.14
CA THR A 55 25.02 9.39 8.87
C THR A 55 24.07 8.21 8.96
N ALA A 56 24.11 7.43 10.06
CA ALA A 56 23.18 6.32 10.29
C ALA A 56 21.71 6.78 10.28
N THR A 57 21.44 7.93 10.90
CA THR A 57 20.10 8.54 10.91
C THR A 57 19.68 8.98 9.51
N LEU A 58 20.57 9.64 8.77
CA LEU A 58 20.31 10.07 7.39
C LEU A 58 20.04 8.87 6.47
N GLN A 59 20.85 7.82 6.55
CA GLN A 59 20.65 6.59 5.76
C GLN A 59 19.30 5.95 6.05
N SER A 60 18.92 5.87 7.33
CA SER A 60 17.62 5.35 7.74
C SER A 60 16.45 6.20 7.22
N LEU A 61 16.55 7.52 7.30
CA LEU A 61 15.54 8.43 6.75
C LEU A 61 15.45 8.34 5.22
N ILE A 62 16.56 8.11 4.53
CA ILE A 62 16.57 7.85 3.08
C ILE A 62 15.81 6.56 2.77
N THR A 63 16.02 5.49 3.54
CA THR A 63 15.25 4.24 3.38
C THR A 63 13.76 4.49 3.56
N PHE A 64 13.36 5.27 4.56
CA PHE A 64 11.97 5.68 4.72
C PHE A 64 11.46 6.53 3.54
N ALA A 65 12.25 7.48 3.04
CA ALA A 65 11.90 8.31 1.90
C ALA A 65 11.66 7.46 0.63
N LEU A 66 12.42 6.38 0.43
CA LEU A 66 12.22 5.47 -0.70
C LEU A 66 10.82 4.82 -0.71
N ALA A 67 10.19 4.62 0.46
CA ALA A 67 8.82 4.10 0.53
C ALA A 67 7.80 5.04 -0.14
N PHE A 68 8.03 6.35 -0.13
CA PHE A 68 7.17 7.33 -0.82
C PHE A 68 7.28 7.26 -2.33
N PHE A 69 8.40 6.78 -2.88
CA PHE A 69 8.54 6.52 -4.32
C PHE A 69 7.99 5.15 -4.70
N ALA A 70 8.18 4.15 -3.83
CA ALA A 70 7.64 2.81 -4.03
C ALA A 70 6.10 2.83 -4.16
N ARG A 71 5.40 3.73 -3.46
CA ARG A 71 3.92 3.84 -3.52
C ARG A 71 3.38 4.25 -4.90
N PRO A 72 3.77 5.39 -5.50
CA PRO A 72 3.37 5.75 -6.87
C PRO A 72 3.78 4.71 -7.91
N VAL A 73 4.96 4.11 -7.75
CA VAL A 73 5.42 3.06 -8.67
C VAL A 73 4.54 1.83 -8.55
N GLY A 74 4.27 1.38 -7.33
CA GLY A 74 3.35 0.29 -7.05
C GLY A 74 1.96 0.57 -7.59
N SER A 75 1.39 1.75 -7.34
CA SER A 75 0.06 2.10 -7.82
C SER A 75 -0.02 2.21 -9.35
N ALA A 76 1.02 2.69 -10.02
CA ALA A 76 1.09 2.69 -11.48
C ALA A 76 1.13 1.26 -12.05
N VAL A 77 1.94 0.40 -11.45
CA VAL A 77 2.07 -1.01 -11.85
C VAL A 77 0.77 -1.77 -11.57
N PHE A 78 0.31 -1.82 -10.32
CA PHE A 78 -0.90 -2.53 -9.91
C PHE A 78 -2.17 -1.91 -10.50
N GLY A 79 -2.20 -0.60 -10.73
CA GLY A 79 -3.28 0.07 -11.44
C GLY A 79 -3.34 -0.37 -12.91
N HIS A 80 -2.19 -0.34 -13.61
CA HIS A 80 -2.13 -0.80 -15.00
C HIS A 80 -2.56 -2.27 -15.14
N PHE A 81 -2.04 -3.17 -14.30
CA PHE A 81 -2.41 -4.58 -14.32
C PHE A 81 -3.86 -4.81 -13.86
N GLY A 82 -4.35 -4.06 -12.88
CA GLY A 82 -5.71 -4.14 -12.36
C GLY A 82 -6.77 -3.70 -13.38
N ASP A 83 -6.45 -2.70 -14.20
CA ASP A 83 -7.33 -2.23 -15.28
C ASP A 83 -7.33 -3.18 -16.49
N ARG A 84 -6.25 -3.95 -16.69
CA ARG A 84 -6.10 -4.87 -17.84
C ARG A 84 -6.57 -6.31 -17.56
N ILE A 85 -6.40 -6.79 -16.33
CA ILE A 85 -6.65 -8.21 -15.93
C ILE A 85 -7.94 -8.35 -15.10
N GLY A 86 -8.47 -7.24 -14.56
CA GLY A 86 -9.71 -7.18 -13.79
C GLY A 86 -9.46 -7.17 -12.28
N ARG A 87 -10.02 -6.16 -11.59
CA ARG A 87 -9.79 -5.85 -10.16
C ARG A 87 -9.88 -7.03 -9.17
N LYS A 88 -10.65 -8.08 -9.47
CA LYS A 88 -10.77 -9.26 -8.59
C LYS A 88 -9.60 -10.25 -8.73
N ALA A 89 -9.01 -10.37 -9.92
CA ALA A 89 -7.91 -11.31 -10.17
C ALA A 89 -6.57 -10.77 -9.63
N THR A 90 -6.44 -9.45 -9.48
CA THR A 90 -5.20 -8.81 -8.99
C THR A 90 -5.06 -8.80 -7.47
N LEU A 91 -6.15 -9.03 -6.71
CA LEU A 91 -6.17 -8.99 -5.25
C LEU A 91 -6.07 -10.37 -4.58
N VAL A 92 -6.23 -11.47 -5.32
CA VAL A 92 -6.29 -12.86 -4.80
C VAL A 92 -5.46 -13.82 -5.65
N GLY A 93 -4.53 -13.31 -6.46
CA GLY A 93 -3.62 -14.14 -7.27
C GLY A 93 -2.62 -14.89 -6.40
#